data_AF-A0A970CVS2-F1
#
_entry.id   AF-A0A970CVS2-F1
#
_cell.length_a   1.000
_cell.length_b   1.000
_cell.length_c   1.000
_cell.angle_alpha   90.00
_cell.angle_beta   90.00
_cell.angle_gamma   90.00
#
_symmetry.space_group_name_H-M   'P 1'
#
loop_
_entity.id
_entity.type
_entity.pdbx_description
1 polymer ?
#
loop_
_entity_poly.entity_id
_entity_poly.type
_entity_poly.pdbx_seq_one_letter_code
_entity_poly.pdbx_strand_id
1 'polypeptide(L)'
;MINLYLDAFIDVIVNEVVKRILNRPKKALVAFTGGSIGFTEGIKAIKDLMNDGWEIKVLLSKSAEYVLKPDNVKNLLGIDKIYLESEVTNTSNLYQDMDMIILPVLTINTASKIALCINDSMIPSIVSNAIMEGKPIVAARNACDLDDPTRKTLGMDKAPEAYKQKIRDHMELLKDYGINLVDVSQLYSVCVNTNNIFVMNKKSDTENKKVGNIQNIQNIQNRQENIGANFTKKVLSRQDIIRLANGNGKIHVKTGTIVTDLAKDTARSLGIEIIYQ
;
A
#
# COMPACT_ATOMS: atom_id res chain seq x y z
N MET A 1 -42.06 -1.51 24.69
CA MET A 1 -42.58 -1.09 23.37
C MET A 1 -41.68 -0.05 22.71
N ILE A 2 -41.33 1.06 23.36
CA ILE A 2 -40.49 2.13 22.78
C ILE A 2 -39.13 1.64 22.24
N ASN A 3 -38.42 0.76 22.95
CA ASN A 3 -37.14 0.21 22.47
C ASN A 3 -37.28 -0.65 21.20
N LEU A 4 -38.38 -1.39 21.03
CA LEU A 4 -38.59 -2.24 19.86
C LEU A 4 -38.79 -1.43 18.58
N TYR A 5 -39.45 -0.28 18.67
CA TYR A 5 -39.61 0.65 17.54
C TYR A 5 -38.33 1.41 17.23
N LEU A 6 -37.53 1.72 18.25
CA LEU A 6 -36.23 2.39 18.07
C LEU A 6 -35.22 1.47 17.38
N ASP A 7 -35.15 0.20 17.80
CA ASP A 7 -34.27 -0.80 17.19
C ASP A 7 -34.65 -1.08 15.73
N ALA A 8 -35.95 -1.23 15.44
CA ALA A 8 -36.43 -1.39 14.06
C ALA A 8 -36.12 -0.16 13.18
N PHE A 9 -36.19 1.05 13.73
CA PHE A 9 -35.84 2.28 13.00
C PHE A 9 -34.33 2.39 12.74
N ILE A 10 -33.49 2.02 13.73
CA ILE A 10 -32.04 1.94 13.58
C ILE A 10 -31.67 0.93 12.48
N ASP A 11 -32.28 -0.26 12.48
CA ASP A 11 -32.01 -1.29 11.47
C ASP A 11 -32.33 -0.81 10.06
N VAL A 12 -33.44 -0.09 9.87
CA VAL A 12 -33.80 0.50 8.57
C VAL A 12 -32.77 1.54 8.13
N ILE A 13 -32.32 2.42 9.03
CA ILE A 13 -31.29 3.43 8.71
C ILE A 13 -29.97 2.74 8.37
N VAL A 14 -29.53 1.78 9.18
CA VAL A 14 -28.28 1.04 8.96
C VAL A 14 -28.32 0.32 7.62
N ASN A 15 -29.43 -0.38 7.30
CA ASN A 15 -29.58 -1.08 6.03
C ASN A 15 -29.55 -0.13 4.83
N GLU A 16 -30.24 1.01 4.92
CA GLU A 16 -30.25 2.01 3.84
C GLU A 16 -28.86 2.67 3.67
N VAL A 17 -28.15 2.97 4.76
CA VAL A 17 -26.78 3.50 4.72
C VAL A 17 -25.81 2.48 4.14
N VAL A 18 -25.86 1.22 4.59
CA VAL A 18 -25.02 0.13 4.06
C VAL A 18 -25.30 -0.07 2.58
N LYS A 19 -26.57 -0.08 2.15
CA LYS A 19 -26.95 -0.17 0.73
C LYS A 19 -26.35 0.96 -0.09
N ARG A 20 -26.38 2.20 0.41
CA ARG A 20 -25.75 3.36 -0.27
C ARG A 20 -24.23 3.25 -0.33
N ILE A 21 -23.58 2.76 0.73
CA ILE A 21 -22.13 2.56 0.77
C ILE A 21 -21.70 1.45 -0.20
N LEU A 22 -22.47 0.36 -0.29
CA LEU A 22 -22.16 -0.77 -1.18
C LEU A 22 -22.41 -0.44 -2.65
N ASN A 23 -23.42 0.39 -2.94
CA ASN A 23 -23.82 0.74 -4.30
C ASN A 23 -23.21 2.05 -4.81
N ARG A 24 -22.32 2.70 -4.05
CA ARG A 24 -21.65 3.90 -4.55
C ARG A 24 -20.68 3.54 -5.69
N PRO A 25 -20.60 4.34 -6.76
CA PRO A 25 -19.57 4.19 -7.78
C PRO A 25 -18.18 4.14 -7.15
N LYS A 26 -17.35 3.22 -7.62
CA LYS A 26 -15.94 3.15 -7.24
C LYS A 26 -15.19 4.28 -7.91
N LYS A 27 -14.28 4.93 -7.17
CA LYS A 27 -13.51 6.07 -7.66
C LYS A 27 -12.05 5.68 -7.85
N ALA A 28 -11.49 5.87 -9.03
CA ALA A 28 -10.08 5.58 -9.30
C ALA A 28 -9.33 6.76 -9.91
N LEU A 29 -8.10 6.98 -9.46
CA LEU A 29 -7.14 7.81 -10.19
C LEU A 29 -6.34 6.93 -11.14
N VAL A 30 -6.50 7.16 -12.43
CA VAL A 30 -5.75 6.51 -13.51
C VAL A 30 -4.59 7.42 -13.90
N ALA A 31 -3.36 7.01 -13.59
CA ALA A 31 -2.16 7.80 -13.84
C ALA A 31 -1.32 7.17 -14.96
N PHE A 32 -1.22 7.85 -16.10
CA PHE A 32 -0.39 7.41 -17.23
C PHE A 32 1.02 8.02 -17.15
N THR A 33 2.02 7.17 -17.34
CA THR A 33 3.42 7.56 -17.50
C THR A 33 3.83 7.58 -18.98
N GLY A 34 5.00 8.14 -19.30
CA GLY A 34 5.46 8.35 -20.70
C GLY A 34 5.95 7.09 -21.42
N GLY A 35 5.17 6.01 -21.41
CA GLY A 35 5.46 4.76 -22.12
C GLY A 35 4.37 4.40 -23.12
N SER A 36 4.71 3.63 -24.16
CA SER A 36 3.76 3.15 -25.18
C SER A 36 3.45 1.65 -25.08
N ILE A 37 4.33 0.86 -24.44
CA ILE A 37 4.15 -0.58 -24.27
C ILE A 37 2.95 -0.82 -23.33
N GLY A 38 1.96 -1.58 -23.80
CA GLY A 38 0.71 -1.86 -23.08
C GLY A 38 -0.30 -0.70 -23.06
N PHE A 39 -0.05 0.40 -23.76
CA PHE A 39 -0.95 1.56 -23.71
C PHE A 39 -2.35 1.25 -24.24
N THR A 40 -2.46 0.55 -25.37
CA THR A 40 -3.75 0.24 -26.00
C THR A 40 -4.60 -0.70 -25.12
N GLU A 41 -3.96 -1.73 -24.58
CA GLU A 41 -4.57 -2.68 -23.65
C GLU A 41 -4.96 -2.00 -22.34
N GLY A 42 -4.12 -1.10 -21.85
CA GLY A 42 -4.41 -0.27 -20.68
C GLY A 42 -5.64 0.61 -20.90
N ILE A 43 -5.74 1.31 -22.03
CA ILE A 43 -6.91 2.10 -22.43
C ILE A 43 -8.18 1.23 -22.45
N LYS A 44 -8.09 0.02 -23.02
CA LYS A 44 -9.22 -0.92 -23.04
C LYS A 44 -9.66 -1.30 -21.63
N ALA A 45 -8.71 -1.67 -20.76
CA ALA A 45 -9.03 -2.02 -19.37
C ALA A 45 -9.69 -0.86 -18.61
N ILE A 46 -9.26 0.38 -18.84
CA ILE A 46 -9.89 1.56 -18.23
C ILE A 46 -11.30 1.80 -18.78
N LYS A 47 -11.53 1.61 -20.08
CA LYS A 47 -12.87 1.66 -20.67
C LYS A 47 -13.80 0.60 -20.08
N ASP A 48 -13.30 -0.61 -19.88
CA ASP A 48 -14.09 -1.69 -19.28
C ASP A 48 -14.48 -1.34 -17.82
N LEU A 49 -13.58 -0.72 -17.04
CA LEU A 49 -13.93 -0.19 -15.71
C LEU A 49 -14.99 0.92 -15.76
N MET A 50 -14.90 1.84 -16.72
CA MET A 50 -15.91 2.90 -16.91
C MET A 50 -17.28 2.31 -17.26
N ASN A 51 -17.32 1.28 -18.12
CA ASN A 51 -18.55 0.58 -18.49
C ASN A 51 -19.20 -0.13 -17.28
N ASP A 52 -18.38 -0.57 -16.32
CA ASP A 52 -18.83 -1.12 -15.04
C ASP A 52 -19.23 -0.04 -14.01
N GLY A 53 -19.29 1.22 -14.42
CA GLY A 53 -19.77 2.34 -13.59
C GLY A 53 -18.72 2.93 -12.66
N TRP A 54 -17.42 2.71 -12.90
CA TRP A 54 -16.38 3.38 -12.13
C TRP A 54 -16.26 4.87 -12.52
N GLU A 55 -16.18 5.73 -11.50
CA GLU A 55 -15.80 7.12 -11.66
C GLU A 55 -14.27 7.22 -11.75
N ILE A 56 -13.75 7.67 -12.89
CA ILE A 56 -12.31 7.79 -13.09
C ILE A 56 -11.86 9.25 -13.20
N LYS A 57 -10.73 9.57 -12.58
CA LYS A 57 -9.93 10.76 -12.91
C LYS A 57 -8.68 10.30 -13.63
N VAL A 58 -8.32 10.96 -14.72
CA VAL A 58 -7.12 10.61 -15.49
C VAL A 58 -6.05 11.67 -15.31
N LEU A 59 -4.85 11.27 -14.89
CA LEU A 59 -3.66 12.12 -14.77
C LEU A 59 -2.61 11.69 -15.79
N LEU A 60 -2.06 12.65 -16.53
CA LEU A 60 -0.88 12.45 -17.36
C LEU A 60 0.35 13.05 -16.68
N SER A 61 1.43 12.26 -16.56
CA SER A 61 2.74 12.84 -16.24
C SER A 61 3.23 13.75 -17.37
N LYS A 62 4.19 14.64 -17.07
CA LYS A 62 4.82 15.50 -18.09
C LYS A 62 5.31 14.73 -19.31
N SER A 63 5.91 13.55 -19.11
CA SER A 63 6.35 12.70 -20.23
C SER A 63 5.18 12.05 -20.98
N ALA A 64 4.10 11.69 -20.28
CA ALA A 64 2.89 11.16 -20.92
C ALA A 64 2.15 12.22 -21.75
N GLU A 65 2.14 13.48 -21.33
CA GLU A 65 1.61 14.60 -22.12
C GLU A 65 2.30 14.67 -23.49
N TYR A 66 3.62 14.49 -23.52
CA TYR A 66 4.38 14.49 -24.77
C TYR A 66 4.18 13.22 -25.60
N VAL A 67 4.24 12.04 -24.97
CA VAL A 67 4.24 10.74 -25.68
C VAL A 67 2.84 10.31 -26.10
N LEU A 68 1.86 10.39 -25.20
CA LEU A 68 0.51 9.87 -25.41
C LEU A 68 -0.43 10.90 -26.00
N LYS A 69 -0.12 12.19 -25.83
CA LYS A 69 -0.92 13.37 -26.21
C LYS A 69 -2.28 13.44 -25.48
N PRO A 70 -2.60 14.55 -24.79
CA PRO A 70 -3.86 14.74 -24.08
C PRO A 70 -5.10 14.38 -24.90
N ASP A 71 -5.21 14.88 -26.13
CA ASP A 71 -6.39 14.67 -26.98
C ASP A 71 -6.56 13.23 -27.43
N ASN A 72 -5.46 12.52 -27.67
CA ASN A 72 -5.51 11.10 -28.03
C ASN A 72 -6.05 10.27 -26.86
N VAL A 73 -5.59 10.53 -25.63
CA VAL A 73 -6.12 9.85 -24.42
C VAL A 73 -7.60 10.16 -24.21
N LYS A 74 -8.02 11.43 -24.36
CA LYS A 74 -9.43 11.84 -24.28
C LYS A 74 -10.30 11.10 -25.28
N ASN A 75 -9.92 11.12 -26.55
CA ASN A 75 -10.66 10.46 -27.63
C ASN A 75 -10.76 8.96 -27.43
N LEU A 76 -9.66 8.33 -27.00
CA LEU A 76 -9.60 6.90 -26.75
C LEU A 76 -10.45 6.47 -25.56
N LEU A 77 -10.58 7.28 -24.51
CA LEU A 77 -11.42 6.98 -23.35
C LEU A 77 -12.85 7.49 -23.49
N GLY A 78 -13.12 8.44 -24.38
CA GLY A 78 -14.41 9.12 -24.49
C GLY A 78 -14.69 10.05 -23.31
N ILE A 79 -13.68 10.76 -22.83
CA ILE A 79 -13.79 11.69 -21.69
C ILE A 79 -13.32 13.10 -22.07
N ASP A 80 -13.99 14.12 -21.52
CA ASP A 80 -13.63 15.51 -21.80
C ASP A 80 -12.50 16.01 -20.89
N LYS A 81 -12.47 15.52 -19.65
CA LYS A 81 -11.60 16.02 -18.59
C LYS A 81 -10.48 15.03 -18.28
N ILE A 82 -9.25 15.50 -18.43
CA ILE A 82 -8.03 14.87 -17.92
C ILE A 82 -7.20 15.94 -17.21
N TYR A 83 -6.35 15.50 -16.30
CA TYR A 83 -5.46 16.34 -15.51
C TYR A 83 -4.05 16.20 -16.06
N LEU A 84 -3.38 17.32 -16.27
CA LEU A 84 -2.00 17.36 -16.75
C LEU A 84 -1.08 17.74 -15.58
N GLU A 85 0.01 17.01 -15.39
CA GLU A 85 0.98 17.31 -14.34
C GLU A 85 1.56 18.73 -14.50
N SER A 86 1.67 19.23 -15.73
CA SER A 86 2.10 20.60 -16.03
C SER A 86 1.13 21.69 -15.55
N GLU A 87 -0.14 21.37 -15.34
CA GLU A 87 -1.21 22.32 -14.99
C GLU A 87 -1.69 22.20 -13.53
N VAL A 88 -1.47 21.05 -12.90
CA VAL A 88 -1.96 20.78 -11.54
C VAL A 88 -1.11 21.51 -10.50
N THR A 89 -1.73 22.47 -9.81
CA THR A 89 -1.11 23.24 -8.71
C THR A 89 -1.36 22.63 -7.33
N ASN A 90 -2.42 21.83 -7.17
CA ASN A 90 -2.74 21.14 -5.92
C ASN A 90 -3.10 19.67 -6.18
N THR A 91 -2.32 18.77 -5.60
CA THR A 91 -2.46 17.32 -5.76
C THR A 91 -3.55 16.72 -4.87
N SER A 92 -3.91 17.34 -3.73
CA SER A 92 -4.82 16.75 -2.74
C SER A 92 -6.19 16.42 -3.35
N ASN A 93 -6.77 17.36 -4.11
CA ASN A 93 -8.07 17.22 -4.75
C ASN A 93 -8.12 16.17 -5.87
N LEU A 94 -6.94 15.71 -6.32
CA LEU A 94 -6.83 14.73 -7.40
C LEU A 94 -6.94 13.30 -6.86
N TYR A 95 -6.32 13.00 -5.72
CA TYR A 95 -6.20 11.61 -5.22
C TYR A 95 -6.91 11.35 -3.88
N GLN A 96 -7.25 12.36 -3.07
CA GLN A 96 -7.78 12.12 -1.72
C GLN A 96 -9.09 11.32 -1.71
N ASP A 97 -10.04 11.68 -2.58
CA ASP A 97 -11.36 11.04 -2.67
C ASP A 97 -11.38 9.74 -3.50
N MET A 98 -10.22 9.28 -3.95
CA MET A 98 -10.10 8.09 -4.81
C MET A 98 -9.93 6.84 -3.95
N ASP A 99 -10.68 5.79 -4.30
CA ASP A 99 -10.62 4.48 -3.64
C ASP A 99 -9.38 3.67 -4.06
N MET A 100 -8.83 3.95 -5.24
CA MET A 100 -7.71 3.19 -5.82
C MET A 100 -6.87 4.07 -6.75
N ILE A 101 -5.57 3.76 -6.85
CA ILE A 101 -4.67 4.28 -7.89
C ILE A 101 -4.40 3.18 -8.92
N ILE A 102 -4.52 3.51 -10.20
CA ILE A 102 -4.26 2.60 -11.31
C ILE A 102 -3.17 3.22 -12.19
N LEU A 103 -2.11 2.46 -12.50
CA LEU A 103 -1.07 2.84 -13.46
C LEU A 103 -1.12 1.89 -14.66
N PRO A 104 -1.91 2.19 -15.72
CA PRO A 104 -2.04 1.31 -16.88
C PRO A 104 -0.76 1.20 -17.71
N VAL A 105 0.14 2.17 -17.53
CA VAL A 105 1.48 2.17 -18.10
C VAL A 105 2.42 2.67 -17.01
N LEU A 106 3.22 1.77 -16.44
CA LEU A 106 4.30 2.09 -15.51
C LEU A 106 5.65 2.00 -16.23
N THR A 107 6.29 3.13 -16.52
CA THR A 107 7.63 3.15 -17.13
C THR A 107 8.73 2.74 -16.15
N ILE A 108 9.88 2.29 -16.67
CA ILE A 108 11.10 2.02 -15.89
C ILE A 108 11.49 3.21 -15.01
N ASN A 109 11.40 4.44 -15.54
CA ASN A 109 11.75 5.66 -14.81
C ASN A 109 10.85 5.85 -13.58
N THR A 110 9.53 5.77 -13.76
CA THR A 110 8.58 5.92 -12.65
C THR A 110 8.70 4.77 -11.66
N ALA A 111 8.84 3.52 -12.12
CA ALA A 111 9.06 2.36 -11.24
C ALA A 111 10.32 2.52 -10.40
N SER A 112 11.43 2.97 -11.00
CA SER A 112 12.70 3.18 -10.29
C SER A 112 12.59 4.31 -9.26
N LYS A 113 11.87 5.40 -9.59
CA LYS A 113 11.60 6.49 -8.64
C LYS A 113 10.78 6.01 -7.46
N ILE A 114 9.73 5.23 -7.68
CA ILE A 114 8.90 4.65 -6.60
C ILE A 114 9.75 3.71 -5.75
N ALA A 115 10.52 2.80 -6.35
CA ALA A 115 11.36 1.84 -5.64
C ALA A 115 12.35 2.53 -4.69
N LEU A 116 12.91 3.67 -5.13
CA LEU A 116 13.90 4.46 -4.40
C LEU A 116 13.29 5.60 -3.57
N CYS A 117 11.96 5.68 -3.47
CA CYS A 117 11.23 6.73 -2.76
C CYS A 117 11.56 8.17 -3.23
N ILE A 118 11.86 8.33 -4.52
CA ILE A 118 12.10 9.63 -5.15
C ILE A 118 10.76 10.24 -5.58
N ASN A 119 10.40 11.36 -4.92
CA ASN A 119 9.11 12.04 -5.08
C ASN A 119 9.23 13.40 -5.78
N ASP A 120 10.10 13.51 -6.79
CA ASP A 120 10.39 14.74 -7.55
C ASP A 120 9.39 15.02 -8.70
N SER A 121 8.44 14.10 -8.94
CA SER A 121 7.35 14.26 -9.90
C SER A 121 6.02 13.79 -9.30
N MET A 122 4.91 14.22 -9.90
CA MET A 122 3.58 14.08 -9.31
C MET A 122 3.14 12.63 -9.12
N ILE A 123 3.36 11.75 -10.10
CA ILE A 123 2.94 10.34 -10.01
C ILE A 123 3.66 9.59 -8.88
N PRO A 124 5.01 9.58 -8.77
CA PRO A 124 5.71 9.02 -7.61
C PRO A 124 5.24 9.60 -6.28
N SER A 125 5.04 10.92 -6.19
CA SER A 125 4.53 11.56 -4.97
C SER A 125 3.14 11.05 -4.57
N ILE A 126 2.20 10.95 -5.52
CA ILE A 126 0.86 10.39 -5.30
C ILE A 126 0.94 8.93 -4.88
N VAL A 127 1.78 8.13 -5.54
CA VAL A 127 1.97 6.71 -5.21
C VAL A 127 2.53 6.57 -3.79
N SER A 128 3.53 7.38 -3.42
CA SER A 128 4.10 7.39 -2.06
C SER A 128 3.04 7.72 -1.01
N ASN A 129 2.17 8.69 -1.26
CA ASN A 129 1.06 9.01 -0.37
C ASN A 129 0.03 7.89 -0.29
N ALA A 130 -0.32 7.27 -1.43
CA ALA A 130 -1.25 6.14 -1.46
C ALA A 130 -0.71 4.93 -0.69
N ILE A 131 0.59 4.64 -0.77
CA ILE A 131 1.24 3.60 0.06
C ILE A 131 1.08 3.95 1.55
N MET A 132 1.41 5.18 1.95
CA MET A 132 1.31 5.60 3.36
C MET A 132 -0.14 5.61 3.88
N GLU A 133 -1.13 5.85 3.02
CA GLU A 133 -2.56 5.81 3.32
C GLU A 133 -3.14 4.38 3.28
N GLY A 134 -2.38 3.38 2.83
CA GLY A 134 -2.87 2.02 2.60
C GLY A 134 -3.91 1.92 1.49
N LYS A 135 -3.90 2.88 0.54
CA LYS A 135 -4.79 2.84 -0.63
C LYS A 135 -4.31 1.78 -1.62
N PRO A 136 -5.21 0.95 -2.16
CA PRO A 136 -4.86 -0.01 -3.20
C PRO A 136 -4.22 0.65 -4.43
N ILE A 137 -3.13 0.05 -4.91
CA ILE A 137 -2.44 0.47 -6.13
C ILE A 137 -2.30 -0.75 -7.05
N VAL A 138 -2.80 -0.63 -8.28
CA VAL A 138 -2.62 -1.64 -9.33
C VAL A 138 -1.84 -1.03 -10.48
N ALA A 139 -0.78 -1.68 -10.93
CA ALA A 139 0.09 -1.16 -11.97
C ALA A 139 0.47 -2.22 -13.00
N ALA A 140 0.37 -1.88 -14.28
CA ALA A 140 0.79 -2.75 -15.37
C ALA A 140 2.30 -2.71 -15.54
N ARG A 141 2.95 -3.88 -15.48
CA ARG A 141 4.42 -4.00 -15.47
C ARG A 141 5.07 -3.93 -16.86
N ASN A 142 4.32 -4.11 -17.94
CA ASN A 142 4.85 -4.31 -19.29
C ASN A 142 5.84 -3.23 -19.74
N ALA A 143 5.58 -1.97 -19.38
CA ALA A 143 6.47 -0.85 -19.73
C ALA A 143 7.72 -0.74 -18.84
N CYS A 144 7.73 -1.33 -17.63
CA CYS A 144 8.90 -1.35 -16.75
C CYS A 144 9.67 -2.68 -16.78
N ASP A 145 9.07 -3.74 -17.30
CA ASP A 145 9.73 -5.03 -17.49
C ASP A 145 10.64 -5.00 -18.71
N LEU A 146 11.93 -5.24 -18.52
CA LEU A 146 12.92 -5.28 -19.60
C LEU A 146 12.90 -6.60 -20.37
N ASP A 147 12.27 -7.64 -19.81
CA ASP A 147 12.11 -8.95 -20.43
C ASP A 147 10.75 -9.08 -21.16
N ASP A 148 9.93 -8.00 -21.18
CA ASP A 148 8.66 -7.98 -21.92
C ASP A 148 8.88 -8.35 -23.41
N PRO A 149 8.12 -9.31 -23.97
CA PRO A 149 8.30 -9.77 -25.35
C PRO A 149 8.23 -8.65 -26.39
N THR A 150 7.47 -7.59 -26.12
CA THR A 150 7.34 -6.42 -27.01
C THR A 150 8.66 -5.69 -27.17
N ARG A 151 9.54 -5.71 -26.15
CA ARG A 151 10.86 -5.08 -26.27
C ARG A 151 11.73 -5.79 -27.28
N LYS A 152 11.65 -7.12 -27.34
CA LYS A 152 12.37 -7.91 -28.34
C LYS A 152 11.88 -7.61 -29.76
N THR A 153 10.56 -7.50 -29.97
CA THR A 153 10.01 -7.15 -31.28
C THR A 153 10.39 -5.74 -31.72
N LEU A 154 10.59 -4.81 -30.77
CA LEU A 154 11.05 -3.45 -31.01
C LEU A 154 12.59 -3.29 -31.06
N GLY A 155 13.36 -4.37 -30.92
CA GLY A 155 14.83 -4.33 -30.92
C GLY A 155 15.45 -3.65 -29.69
N MET A 156 14.70 -3.57 -28.58
CA MET A 156 15.05 -2.94 -27.30
C MET A 156 15.53 -3.94 -26.24
N ASP A 157 16.04 -5.11 -26.66
CA ASP A 157 16.40 -6.25 -25.80
C ASP A 157 17.91 -6.35 -25.49
N LYS A 158 18.69 -5.34 -25.88
CA LYS A 158 20.17 -5.33 -25.79
C LYS A 158 20.73 -4.90 -24.42
N ALA A 159 19.87 -4.68 -23.43
CA ALA A 159 20.32 -4.26 -22.10
C ALA A 159 21.19 -5.35 -21.44
N PRO A 160 22.33 -5.01 -20.80
CA PRO A 160 23.13 -5.97 -20.07
C PRO A 160 22.35 -6.63 -18.92
N GLU A 161 22.64 -7.90 -18.62
CA GLU A 161 21.91 -8.67 -17.60
C GLU A 161 21.97 -8.03 -16.19
N ALA A 162 23.10 -7.43 -15.80
CA ALA A 162 23.19 -6.73 -14.52
C ALA A 162 22.23 -5.52 -14.45
N TYR A 163 22.00 -4.83 -15.57
CA TYR A 163 21.05 -3.73 -15.65
C TYR A 163 19.61 -4.24 -15.57
N LYS A 164 19.29 -5.32 -16.29
CA LYS A 164 17.98 -5.97 -16.19
C LYS A 164 17.68 -6.45 -14.78
N GLN A 165 18.67 -7.05 -14.11
CA GLN A 165 18.53 -7.50 -12.74
C GLN A 165 18.17 -6.35 -11.81
N LYS A 166 18.83 -5.18 -11.96
CA LYS A 166 18.51 -4.01 -11.15
C LYS A 166 17.06 -3.54 -11.33
N ILE A 167 16.52 -3.62 -12.54
CA ILE A 167 15.12 -3.29 -12.81
C ILE A 167 14.17 -4.33 -12.22
N ARG A 168 14.52 -5.62 -12.27
CA ARG A 168 13.77 -6.68 -11.57
C ARG A 168 13.74 -6.43 -10.06
N ASP A 169 14.87 -6.06 -9.46
CA ASP A 169 14.94 -5.73 -8.03
C ASP A 169 14.02 -4.55 -7.67
N HIS A 170 13.94 -3.51 -8.53
CA HIS A 170 13.00 -2.41 -8.33
C HIS A 170 11.54 -2.90 -8.39
N MET A 171 11.19 -3.79 -9.32
CA MET A 171 9.83 -4.34 -9.39
C MET A 171 9.47 -5.18 -8.15
N GLU A 172 10.41 -5.94 -7.58
CA GLU A 172 10.19 -6.66 -6.32
C GLU A 172 9.96 -5.68 -5.15
N LEU A 173 10.75 -4.60 -5.04
CA LEU A 173 10.50 -3.57 -4.04
C LEU A 173 9.11 -2.95 -4.15
N LEU A 174 8.62 -2.70 -5.38
CA LEU A 174 7.26 -2.19 -5.59
C LEU A 174 6.21 -3.16 -5.03
N LYS A 175 6.37 -4.47 -5.23
CA LYS A 175 5.48 -5.48 -4.66
C LYS A 175 5.56 -5.51 -3.14
N ASP A 176 6.76 -5.41 -2.56
CA ASP A 176 6.97 -5.35 -1.12
C ASP A 176 6.31 -4.12 -0.48
N TYR A 177 6.18 -3.02 -1.23
CA TYR A 177 5.43 -1.83 -0.82
C TYR A 177 3.90 -2.00 -0.93
N GLY A 178 3.42 -3.14 -1.41
CA GLY A 178 2.00 -3.44 -1.58
C GLY A 178 1.41 -3.02 -2.93
N ILE A 179 2.25 -2.67 -3.93
CA ILE A 179 1.77 -2.38 -5.28
C ILE A 179 1.49 -3.70 -6.01
N ASN A 180 0.27 -3.87 -6.51
CA ASN A 180 -0.10 -5.04 -7.29
C ASN A 180 0.39 -4.89 -8.75
N LEU A 181 1.60 -5.40 -9.00
CA LEU A 181 2.20 -5.44 -10.35
C LEU A 181 1.64 -6.61 -11.17
N VAL A 182 0.96 -6.28 -12.26
CA VAL A 182 0.24 -7.23 -13.12
C VAL A 182 0.66 -7.09 -14.58
N ASP A 183 0.39 -8.12 -15.38
CA ASP A 183 0.36 -7.94 -16.82
C ASP A 183 -0.82 -7.03 -17.21
N VAL A 184 -0.65 -6.18 -18.21
CA VAL A 184 -1.70 -5.23 -18.64
C VAL A 184 -3.00 -5.94 -19.05
N SER A 185 -2.92 -7.16 -19.58
CA SER A 185 -4.10 -7.97 -19.91
C SER A 185 -4.95 -8.33 -18.70
N GLN A 186 -4.37 -8.33 -17.49
CA GLN A 186 -5.04 -8.67 -16.24
C GLN A 186 -5.52 -7.43 -15.47
N LEU A 187 -5.14 -6.22 -15.90
CA LEU A 187 -5.36 -4.97 -15.19
C LEU A 187 -6.82 -4.77 -14.77
N TYR A 188 -7.76 -4.92 -15.71
CA TYR A 188 -9.20 -4.83 -15.45
C TYR A 188 -9.65 -5.81 -14.35
N SER A 189 -9.36 -7.10 -14.54
CA SER A 189 -9.81 -8.16 -13.63
C SER A 189 -9.27 -7.97 -12.21
N VAL A 190 -8.05 -7.49 -12.08
CA VAL A 190 -7.41 -7.26 -10.79
C VAL A 190 -7.97 -6.02 -10.10
N CYS A 191 -8.25 -4.94 -10.83
CA CYS A 191 -8.91 -3.75 -10.27
C CYS A 191 -10.28 -4.10 -9.68
N VAL A 192 -11.08 -4.90 -10.39
CA VAL A 192 -12.40 -5.36 -9.91
C VAL A 192 -12.25 -6.24 -8.65
N ASN A 193 -11.27 -7.16 -8.62
CA ASN A 193 -11.10 -8.12 -7.52
C ASN A 193 -10.37 -7.56 -6.29
N THR A 194 -9.45 -6.61 -6.45
CA THR A 194 -8.69 -6.01 -5.33
C THR A 194 -9.62 -5.32 -4.33
N ASN A 195 -10.75 -4.80 -4.81
CA ASN A 195 -11.79 -4.24 -3.96
C ASN A 195 -12.53 -5.30 -3.11
N ASN A 196 -12.65 -6.53 -3.60
CA ASN A 196 -13.29 -7.62 -2.85
C ASN A 196 -12.40 -8.11 -1.69
N ILE A 197 -11.07 -8.12 -1.89
CA ILE A 197 -10.10 -8.52 -0.87
C ILE A 197 -10.07 -7.50 0.29
N PHE A 198 -10.14 -6.20 0.01
CA PHE A 198 -10.13 -5.19 1.08
C PHE A 198 -11.43 -5.15 1.89
N VAL A 199 -12.59 -5.40 1.26
CA VAL A 199 -13.88 -5.52 1.98
C VAL A 199 -13.91 -6.79 2.86
N MET A 200 -13.30 -7.89 2.40
CA MET A 200 -13.16 -9.11 3.19
C MET A 200 -12.13 -9.00 4.31
N ASN A 201 -10.98 -8.34 4.06
CA ASN A 201 -9.96 -8.13 5.10
C ASN A 201 -10.45 -7.19 6.22
N LYS A 202 -11.30 -6.21 5.89
CA LYS A 202 -11.93 -5.35 6.91
C LYS A 202 -12.93 -6.11 7.79
N LYS A 203 -13.61 -7.12 7.24
CA LYS A 203 -14.44 -8.06 8.02
C LYS A 203 -13.57 -9.03 8.84
N SER A 204 -12.50 -9.57 8.27
CA SER A 204 -11.61 -10.47 8.98
C SER A 204 -10.82 -9.79 10.09
N ASP A 205 -10.54 -8.49 10.02
CA ASP A 205 -9.93 -7.76 11.15
C ASP A 205 -10.91 -7.52 12.32
N THR A 206 -12.22 -7.60 12.06
CA THR A 206 -13.24 -7.54 13.11
C THR A 206 -13.65 -8.93 13.62
N GLU A 207 -13.52 -9.97 12.79
CA GLU A 207 -13.84 -11.36 13.13
C GLU A 207 -12.62 -12.16 13.65
N ASN A 208 -11.37 -11.85 13.26
CA ASN A 208 -10.15 -12.52 13.74
C ASN A 208 -9.69 -12.08 15.15
N LYS A 209 -10.46 -11.24 15.85
CA LYS A 209 -10.30 -11.06 17.32
C LYS A 209 -11.13 -12.04 18.14
N LYS A 210 -11.92 -12.91 17.50
CA LYS A 210 -12.59 -14.02 18.18
C LYS A 210 -12.37 -15.30 17.38
N VAL A 211 -11.66 -16.23 18.02
CA VAL A 211 -11.40 -17.61 17.59
C VAL A 211 -10.10 -17.80 16.81
N GLY A 212 -9.04 -18.02 17.58
CA GLY A 212 -7.73 -18.51 17.11
C GLY A 212 -6.97 -19.21 18.25
N ASN A 213 -7.41 -20.42 18.57
CA ASN A 213 -6.72 -21.51 19.29
C ASN A 213 -6.41 -21.39 20.80
N ILE A 214 -7.37 -21.95 21.55
CA ILE A 214 -7.29 -22.42 22.95
C ILE A 214 -6.47 -23.74 23.10
N GLN A 215 -5.84 -24.27 22.04
CA GLN A 215 -5.11 -25.55 22.11
C GLN A 215 -3.60 -25.44 22.39
N ASN A 216 -3.18 -24.60 23.34
CA ASN A 216 -1.85 -24.72 23.95
C ASN A 216 -1.83 -24.39 25.46
N ILE A 217 -2.96 -24.61 26.14
CA ILE A 217 -3.10 -24.37 27.59
C ILE A 217 -2.50 -25.52 28.45
N GLN A 218 -2.01 -26.61 27.87
CA GLN A 218 -1.49 -27.75 28.66
C GLN A 218 -0.01 -27.71 29.08
N ASN A 219 0.74 -26.63 28.82
CA ASN A 219 2.15 -26.54 29.29
C ASN A 219 2.45 -25.38 30.26
N ILE A 220 1.43 -24.76 30.87
CA ILE A 220 1.64 -23.60 31.77
C ILE A 220 1.78 -24.00 33.26
N GLN A 221 1.73 -25.28 33.62
CA GLN A 221 1.72 -25.68 35.03
C GLN A 221 3.04 -26.14 35.66
N ASN A 222 4.21 -25.95 35.06
CA ASN A 222 5.47 -26.23 35.77
C ASN A 222 6.62 -25.29 35.38
N ARG A 223 6.72 -24.14 36.06
CA ARG A 223 7.98 -23.66 36.67
C ARG A 223 7.70 -22.42 37.53
N GLN A 224 7.63 -22.66 38.84
CA GLN A 224 7.81 -21.64 39.86
C GLN A 224 9.24 -21.06 39.81
N GLU A 225 9.29 -19.74 40.01
CA GLU A 225 10.26 -18.97 40.80
C GLU A 225 11.75 -18.81 40.37
N ASN A 226 12.14 -17.53 40.32
CA ASN A 226 13.50 -16.92 40.25
C ASN A 226 14.22 -17.11 38.88
N ILE A 227 14.78 -16.10 38.20
CA ILE A 227 15.75 -15.05 38.59
C ILE A 227 15.66 -13.92 37.54
N GLY A 228 15.96 -12.67 37.92
CA GLY A 228 15.82 -11.46 37.07
C GLY A 228 16.35 -11.59 35.63
N ALA A 229 15.67 -10.91 34.69
CA ALA A 229 16.01 -10.98 33.28
C ALA A 229 17.39 -10.35 33.03
N ASN A 230 18.40 -11.20 32.83
CA ASN A 230 19.76 -10.79 32.51
C ASN A 230 19.85 -10.31 31.05
N PHE A 231 20.19 -9.05 30.87
CA PHE A 231 20.37 -8.44 29.56
C PHE A 231 21.81 -8.63 29.06
N THR A 232 21.96 -9.29 27.90
CA THR A 232 23.27 -9.69 27.36
C THR A 232 23.80 -8.80 26.23
N LYS A 233 23.04 -7.80 25.76
CA LYS A 233 23.50 -6.92 24.68
C LYS A 233 24.38 -5.77 25.20
N LYS A 234 25.22 -5.26 24.31
CA LYS A 234 26.10 -4.10 24.56
C LYS A 234 25.33 -2.78 24.71
N VAL A 235 24.14 -2.65 24.12
CA VAL A 235 23.31 -1.44 24.15
C VAL A 235 21.89 -1.81 24.56
N LEU A 236 21.35 -1.15 25.60
CA LEU A 236 19.96 -1.28 26.05
C LEU A 236 19.13 -0.14 25.46
N SER A 237 18.17 -0.48 24.60
CA SER A 237 17.26 0.47 23.94
C SER A 237 15.87 0.51 24.59
N ARG A 238 15.06 1.52 24.23
CA ARG A 238 13.64 1.63 24.65
C ARG A 238 12.84 0.36 24.37
N GLN A 239 13.06 -0.26 23.21
CA GLN A 239 12.32 -1.45 22.79
C GLN A 239 12.70 -2.68 23.60
N ASP A 240 13.95 -2.76 24.08
CA ASP A 240 14.38 -3.84 24.97
C ASP A 240 13.69 -3.72 26.33
N ILE A 241 13.52 -2.50 26.87
CA ILE A 241 12.80 -2.29 28.13
C ILE A 241 11.34 -2.70 28.02
N ILE A 242 10.65 -2.31 26.94
CA ILE A 242 9.24 -2.68 26.72
C ILE A 242 9.09 -4.21 26.63
N ARG A 243 10.06 -4.91 26.03
CA ARG A 243 10.04 -6.39 25.93
C ARG A 243 10.33 -7.07 27.27
N LEU A 244 11.19 -6.49 28.10
CA LEU A 244 11.61 -7.07 29.39
C LEU A 244 10.69 -6.69 30.55
N ALA A 245 9.75 -5.77 30.34
CA ALA A 245 8.83 -5.25 31.35
C ALA A 245 7.79 -6.25 31.90
N ASN A 246 7.78 -7.50 31.41
CA ASN A 246 6.72 -8.47 31.67
C ASN A 246 6.76 -9.17 33.06
N GLY A 247 7.07 -8.45 34.15
CA GLY A 247 6.62 -8.96 35.46
C GLY A 247 7.29 -8.43 36.73
N ASN A 248 8.55 -7.99 36.70
CA ASN A 248 9.31 -7.83 37.96
C ASN A 248 9.88 -6.44 38.24
N GLY A 249 9.61 -5.43 37.39
CA GLY A 249 10.05 -4.05 37.65
C GLY A 249 11.57 -3.87 37.83
N LYS A 250 12.40 -4.86 37.48
CA LYS A 250 13.86 -4.85 37.61
C LYS A 250 14.53 -5.50 36.40
N ILE A 251 15.52 -4.83 35.80
CA ILE A 251 16.33 -5.34 34.68
C ILE A 251 17.79 -5.36 35.12
N HIS A 252 18.44 -6.52 35.03
CA HIS A 252 19.86 -6.65 35.35
C HIS A 252 20.70 -6.51 34.07
N VAL A 253 21.65 -5.58 34.08
CA VAL A 253 22.54 -5.27 32.94
C VAL A 253 23.99 -5.46 33.35
N LYS A 254 24.84 -5.90 32.41
CA LYS A 254 26.27 -6.05 32.68
C LYS A 254 26.94 -4.67 32.87
N THR A 255 27.90 -4.58 33.79
CA THR A 255 28.75 -3.41 33.97
C THR A 255 29.50 -3.13 32.66
N GLY A 256 29.17 -2.00 32.02
CA GLY A 256 29.66 -1.62 30.68
C GLY A 256 28.62 -1.63 29.55
N THR A 257 27.37 -2.05 29.82
CA THR A 257 26.26 -1.89 28.87
C THR A 257 25.88 -0.42 28.73
N ILE A 258 25.81 0.06 27.49
CA ILE A 258 25.37 1.42 27.17
C ILE A 258 23.85 1.47 27.27
N VAL A 259 23.33 2.18 28.27
CA VAL A 259 21.90 2.45 28.41
C VAL A 259 21.58 3.78 27.73
N THR A 260 20.77 3.76 26.68
CA THR A 260 20.37 4.99 25.98
C THR A 260 19.49 5.86 26.88
N ASP A 261 19.50 7.18 26.68
CA ASP A 261 18.71 8.08 27.52
C ASP A 261 17.20 7.83 27.38
N LEU A 262 16.75 7.49 26.17
CA LEU A 262 15.38 7.06 25.92
C LEU A 262 15.02 5.76 26.65
N ALA A 263 15.98 4.86 26.86
CA ALA A 263 15.79 3.67 27.69
C ALA A 263 15.64 4.06 29.17
N LYS A 264 16.48 4.96 29.71
CA LYS A 264 16.33 5.42 31.10
C LYS A 264 14.98 6.09 31.36
N ASP A 265 14.52 6.92 30.43
CA ASP A 265 13.23 7.60 30.52
C ASP A 265 12.06 6.61 30.48
N THR A 266 12.16 5.60 29.60
CA THR A 266 11.15 4.53 29.50
C THR A 266 11.15 3.63 30.74
N ALA A 267 12.32 3.37 31.34
CA ALA A 267 12.41 2.63 32.60
C ALA A 267 11.70 3.39 33.72
N ARG A 268 11.97 4.70 33.84
CA ARG A 268 11.35 5.57 34.84
C ARG A 268 9.84 5.65 34.67
N SER A 269 9.33 5.79 33.45
CA SER A 269 7.88 5.87 33.20
C SER A 269 7.14 4.56 33.46
N LEU A 270 7.82 3.42 33.32
CA LEU A 270 7.27 2.10 33.58
C LEU A 270 7.57 1.57 35.00
N GLY A 271 8.23 2.36 35.86
CA GLY A 271 8.60 1.94 37.22
C GLY A 271 9.62 0.80 37.26
N ILE A 272 10.49 0.71 36.26
CA ILE A 272 11.49 -0.35 36.11
C ILE A 272 12.85 0.15 36.60
N GLU A 273 13.45 -0.58 37.54
CA GLU A 273 14.79 -0.34 38.06
C GLU A 273 15.85 -1.05 37.22
N ILE A 274 16.89 -0.34 36.79
CA ILE A 274 18.02 -0.91 36.05
C ILE A 274 19.16 -1.16 37.03
N ILE A 275 19.53 -2.42 37.25
CA ILE A 275 20.57 -2.85 38.18
C ILE A 275 21.79 -3.28 37.38
N TYR A 276 22.94 -2.67 37.66
CA TYR A 276 24.22 -3.03 37.04
C TYR A 276 24.89 -4.15 37.84
N GLN A 277 25.31 -5.22 37.16
CA GLN A 277 26.03 -6.38 37.72
C GLN A 277 27.32 -6.67 36.97
#